data_AF-A0A3N5X4T3-F1
#
_entry.id   AF-A0A3N5X4T3-F1
#
_cell.length_a   1.000
_cell.length_b   1.000
_cell.length_c   1.000
_cell.angle_alpha   90.00
_cell.angle_beta   90.00
_cell.angle_gamma   90.00
#
_symmetry.space_group_name_H-M   'P 1'
#
loop_
_entity.id
_entity.type
_entity.pdbx_description
1 polymer ?
#
loop_
_entity_poly.entity_id
_entity_poly.type
_entity_poly.pdbx_seq_one_letter_code
_entity_poly.pdbx_strand_id
1 'polypeptide(L)'
;MSHREDHRPDERPNLGYETTDANTKVLAYAFVGLSLLIIGTFVAMWLLFVYFDSVARKAEQRQANPWGNVDYQPPEPRLQISPAGDMQRMLERETQLMKSYGWVNKASGIVRIPVDRAMDIVAKKGLPKLPPIGAPEDTPNPPNGGNRNP
;
A
#
# COMPACT_ATOMS: atom_id res chain seq x y z
N MET A 1 29.72 -34.91 90.30
CA MET A 1 29.14 -35.21 88.98
C MET A 1 27.90 -36.07 89.16
N SER A 2 26.70 -35.52 89.02
CA SER A 2 25.52 -36.26 88.51
C SER A 2 24.46 -35.25 88.08
N HIS A 3 24.03 -35.40 86.82
CA HIS A 3 22.95 -34.66 86.18
C HIS A 3 21.61 -34.98 86.88
N ARG A 4 20.75 -33.96 87.00
CA ARG A 4 19.30 -34.15 87.02
C ARG A 4 18.71 -33.28 85.93
N GLU A 5 18.21 -33.92 84.89
CA GLU A 5 17.30 -33.32 83.92
C GLU A 5 15.96 -33.07 84.62
N ASP A 6 15.45 -31.84 84.54
CA ASP A 6 14.07 -31.53 84.88
C ASP A 6 13.37 -31.12 83.57
N HIS A 7 12.65 -32.07 82.99
CA HIS A 7 11.73 -31.81 81.89
C HIS A 7 10.45 -31.20 82.44
N ARG A 8 10.15 -29.96 82.07
CA ARG A 8 8.80 -29.38 82.20
C ARG A 8 8.37 -28.70 80.90
N PRO A 9 7.07 -28.78 80.60
CA PRO A 9 6.56 -29.04 79.27
C PRO A 9 6.47 -27.77 78.44
N ASP A 10 6.58 -27.98 77.14
CA ASP A 10 6.40 -27.08 76.02
C ASP A 10 5.32 -26.01 76.26
N GLU A 11 5.78 -24.83 76.71
CA GLU A 11 5.00 -23.60 76.67
C GLU A 11 4.91 -23.18 75.20
N ARG A 12 3.94 -23.75 74.48
CA ARG A 12 3.59 -23.27 73.15
C ARG A 12 3.07 -21.84 73.34
N PRO A 13 3.70 -20.80 72.77
CA PRO A 13 3.12 -19.47 72.82
C PRO A 13 1.73 -19.60 72.20
N ASN A 14 0.72 -19.26 72.98
CA ASN A 14 -0.66 -19.29 72.58
C ASN A 14 -0.77 -18.37 71.35
N LEU A 15 -0.79 -18.93 70.13
CA LEU A 15 -1.16 -18.22 68.92
C LEU A 15 -2.67 -17.96 69.04
N GLY A 16 -3.01 -16.98 69.87
CA GLY A 16 -4.35 -16.47 70.00
C GLY A 16 -4.75 -15.89 68.64
N TYR A 17 -5.60 -16.60 67.92
CA TYR A 17 -6.33 -16.01 66.81
C TYR A 17 -7.19 -14.90 67.39
N GLU A 18 -7.04 -13.68 66.87
CA GLU A 18 -7.83 -12.54 67.29
C GLU A 18 -9.29 -12.77 66.85
N THR A 19 -10.15 -13.19 67.77
CA THR A 19 -11.58 -13.45 67.56
C THR A 19 -12.39 -12.15 67.60
N THR A 20 -11.83 -11.07 67.10
CA THR A 20 -12.60 -9.84 66.86
C THR A 20 -13.25 -10.02 65.50
N ASP A 21 -14.46 -10.59 65.49
CA ASP A 21 -15.26 -10.74 64.28
C ASP A 21 -15.37 -9.38 63.58
N ALA A 22 -14.89 -9.32 62.34
CA ALA A 22 -14.97 -8.12 61.53
C ALA A 22 -16.42 -7.64 61.49
N ASN A 23 -16.65 -6.36 61.77
CA ASN A 23 -17.99 -5.79 61.82
C ASN A 23 -18.65 -5.92 60.43
N THR A 24 -19.54 -6.90 60.29
CA THR A 24 -20.16 -7.29 59.02
C THR A 24 -20.93 -6.15 58.38
N LYS A 25 -21.49 -5.24 59.18
CA LYS A 25 -22.20 -4.04 58.67
C LYS A 25 -21.24 -3.07 58.01
N VAL A 26 -20.09 -2.80 58.64
CA VAL A 26 -19.05 -1.93 58.08
C VAL A 26 -18.49 -2.54 56.80
N LEU A 27 -18.24 -3.85 56.81
CA LEU A 27 -17.78 -4.57 55.62
C LEU A 27 -18.81 -4.52 54.49
N ALA A 28 -20.10 -4.70 54.79
CA ALA A 28 -21.18 -4.61 53.81
C ALA A 28 -21.28 -3.20 53.19
N TYR A 29 -21.23 -2.14 54.01
CA TYR A 29 -21.22 -0.76 53.49
C TYR A 29 -19.98 -0.46 52.66
N ALA A 30 -18.81 -1.00 53.04
CA ALA A 30 -17.59 -0.87 52.26
C ALA A 30 -17.72 -1.55 50.89
N PHE A 31 -18.26 -2.77 50.83
CA PHE A 31 -18.52 -3.47 49.56
C PHE A 31 -19.52 -2.75 48.68
N VAL A 32 -20.63 -2.27 49.26
CA VAL A 32 -21.65 -1.50 48.51
C VAL A 32 -21.05 -0.20 48.00
N GLY A 33 -20.32 0.54 48.84
CA GLY A 33 -19.65 1.78 48.44
C GLY A 33 -18.62 1.56 47.34
N LEU A 34 -17.77 0.54 47.46
CA LEU A 34 -16.79 0.18 46.43
C LEU A 34 -17.48 -0.24 45.13
N SER A 35 -18.55 -1.03 45.21
CA SER A 35 -19.31 -1.46 44.03
C SER A 35 -19.94 -0.27 43.32
N LEU A 36 -20.54 0.66 44.06
CA LEU A 36 -21.12 1.89 43.50
C LEU A 36 -20.06 2.78 42.85
N LEU A 37 -18.88 2.90 43.45
CA LEU A 37 -17.75 3.64 42.87
C LEU A 37 -17.31 3.02 41.54
N ILE A 38 -17.17 1.69 41.50
CA ILE A 38 -16.77 0.96 40.29
C ILE A 38 -17.83 1.14 39.20
N ILE A 39 -19.10 0.92 39.53
CA ILE A 39 -20.22 1.10 38.59
C ILE A 39 -20.27 2.55 38.09
N GLY A 40 -20.14 3.53 38.98
CA GLY A 40 -20.10 4.94 38.61
C GLY A 40 -18.95 5.27 37.66
N THR A 41 -17.77 4.68 37.89
CA THR A 41 -16.61 4.83 37.00
C THR A 41 -16.89 4.24 35.62
N PHE A 42 -17.48 3.04 35.54
CA PHE A 42 -17.87 2.44 34.25
C PHE A 42 -18.93 3.26 33.52
N VAL A 43 -19.93 3.79 34.24
CA VAL A 43 -20.96 4.67 33.66
C VAL A 43 -20.34 5.97 33.14
N ALA A 44 -19.45 6.59 33.91
CA ALA A 44 -18.74 7.79 33.49
C ALA A 44 -17.85 7.54 32.26
N MET A 45 -17.10 6.43 32.24
CA MET A 45 -16.31 6.01 31.08
C MET A 45 -17.19 5.74 29.86
N TRP A 46 -18.33 5.08 30.03
CA TRP A 46 -19.28 4.81 28.95
C TRP A 46 -19.86 6.11 28.39
N LEU A 47 -20.29 7.04 29.25
CA LEU A 47 -20.77 8.37 28.83
C LEU A 47 -19.69 9.16 28.09
N LEU A 48 -18.46 9.16 28.60
CA LEU A 48 -17.33 9.84 27.99
C LEU A 48 -17.00 9.24 26.62
N PHE A 49 -17.04 7.90 26.50
CA PHE A 49 -16.84 7.20 25.24
C PHE A 49 -17.92 7.55 24.21
N VAL A 50 -19.20 7.53 24.60
CA VAL A 50 -20.31 7.93 23.72
C VAL A 50 -20.19 9.39 23.29
N TYR A 51 -19.82 10.28 24.21
CA TYR A 51 -19.59 11.68 23.92
C TYR A 51 -18.44 11.86 22.91
N PHE A 52 -17.27 11.27 23.18
CA PHE A 52 -16.12 11.38 22.28
C PHE A 52 -16.35 10.68 20.95
N ASP A 53 -16.99 9.51 20.88
CA ASP A 53 -17.37 8.87 19.61
C ASP A 53 -18.31 9.77 18.81
N SER A 54 -19.27 10.44 19.47
CA SER A 54 -20.16 11.39 18.78
C SER A 54 -19.43 12.61 18.22
N VAL A 55 -18.39 13.10 18.91
CA VAL A 55 -17.54 14.22 18.47
C VAL A 55 -16.56 13.77 17.40
N ALA A 56 -15.95 12.60 17.57
CA ALA A 56 -15.01 11.98 16.63
C ALA A 56 -15.70 11.66 15.31
N ARG A 57 -16.90 11.05 15.32
CA ARG A 57 -17.67 10.81 14.09
C ARG A 57 -18.05 12.09 13.37
N LYS A 58 -18.38 13.16 14.10
CA LYS A 58 -18.63 14.49 13.50
C LYS A 58 -17.36 15.11 12.93
N ALA A 59 -16.21 14.88 13.56
CA ALA A 59 -14.91 15.32 13.06
C ALA A 59 -14.47 14.50 11.85
N GLU A 60 -14.64 13.17 11.86
CA GLU A 60 -14.37 12.26 10.75
C GLU A 60 -15.29 12.50 9.55
N GLN A 61 -16.58 12.79 9.76
CA GLN A 61 -17.47 13.21 8.67
C GLN A 61 -17.06 14.56 8.06
N ARG A 62 -16.51 15.49 8.86
CA ARG A 62 -15.90 16.73 8.35
C ARG A 62 -14.55 16.47 7.68
N GLN A 63 -13.82 15.45 8.14
CA GLN A 63 -12.63 14.88 7.53
C GLN A 63 -12.99 13.75 6.56
N ALA A 64 -14.18 13.78 5.93
CA ALA A 64 -14.46 13.08 4.69
C ALA A 64 -13.52 13.69 3.64
N ASN A 65 -12.27 13.27 3.78
CA ASN A 65 -11.10 13.41 2.96
C ASN A 65 -11.21 14.51 1.89
N PRO A 66 -10.66 15.73 2.14
CA PRO A 66 -10.43 16.70 1.07
C PRO A 66 -9.57 16.14 -0.07
N TRP A 67 -8.89 15.02 0.20
CA TRP A 67 -7.99 14.30 -0.70
C TRP A 67 -8.50 12.91 -1.13
N GLY A 68 -9.66 12.46 -0.65
CA GLY A 68 -10.20 11.12 -0.99
C GLY A 68 -10.84 11.06 -2.37
N ASN A 69 -11.04 12.24 -2.98
CA ASN A 69 -11.51 12.43 -4.33
C ASN A 69 -10.62 13.43 -5.08
N VAL A 70 -9.32 13.48 -4.79
CA VAL A 70 -8.41 14.00 -5.82
C VAL A 70 -7.96 12.80 -6.64
N ASP A 71 -8.39 12.76 -7.88
CA ASP A 71 -7.68 12.03 -8.95
C ASP A 71 -6.31 12.70 -9.13
N TYR A 72 -5.47 12.66 -8.10
CA TYR A 72 -4.08 13.06 -8.19
C TYR A 72 -3.36 11.96 -8.94
N GLN A 73 -3.47 12.00 -10.26
CA GLN A 73 -2.59 11.22 -11.11
C GLN A 73 -1.25 11.94 -11.16
N PRO A 74 -0.18 11.33 -10.62
CA PRO A 74 1.14 11.92 -10.70
C PRO A 74 1.49 12.19 -12.17
N PRO A 75 2.18 13.31 -12.46
CA PRO A 75 2.70 13.58 -13.79
C PRO A 75 3.60 12.42 -14.24
N GLU A 76 3.71 12.21 -15.54
CA GLU A 76 4.56 11.14 -16.07
C GLU A 76 6.02 11.31 -15.59
N PRO A 77 6.75 10.22 -15.32
CA PRO A 77 6.40 8.82 -15.57
C PRO A 77 5.59 8.18 -14.43
N ARG A 78 4.45 7.57 -14.80
CA ARG A 78 3.59 6.84 -13.87
C ARG A 78 4.19 5.45 -13.57
N LEU A 79 3.87 4.91 -12.40
CA LEU A 79 4.21 3.53 -12.09
C LEU A 79 3.53 2.60 -13.09
N GLN A 80 4.32 1.85 -13.85
CA GLN A 80 3.83 0.88 -14.81
C GLN A 80 3.24 -0.34 -14.08
N ILE A 81 1.93 -0.51 -14.17
CA ILE A 81 1.17 -1.54 -13.42
C ILE A 81 1.45 -2.96 -13.95
N SER A 82 1.76 -3.09 -15.25
CA SER A 82 2.05 -4.39 -15.88
C SER A 82 3.18 -4.29 -16.92
N PRO A 83 4.44 -4.29 -16.47
CA PRO A 83 5.60 -4.22 -17.38
C PRO A 83 5.61 -5.34 -18.43
N ALA A 84 5.27 -6.57 -18.03
CA ALA A 84 5.27 -7.73 -18.92
C ALA A 84 4.20 -7.62 -20.03
N GLY A 85 2.99 -7.18 -19.69
CA GLY A 85 1.90 -7.03 -20.66
C GLY A 85 2.16 -5.90 -21.66
N ASP A 86 2.74 -4.79 -21.20
CA ASP A 86 3.16 -3.70 -22.07
C ASP A 86 4.31 -4.08 -23.01
N MET A 87 5.30 -4.82 -22.50
CA MET A 87 6.40 -5.33 -23.31
C MET A 87 5.88 -6.26 -24.41
N GLN A 88 4.96 -7.17 -24.08
CA GLN A 88 4.36 -8.05 -25.07
C GLN A 88 3.60 -7.27 -26.16
N ARG A 89 2.78 -6.27 -25.78
CA ARG A 89 2.08 -5.40 -26.74
C ARG A 89 3.05 -4.62 -27.64
N MET A 90 4.18 -4.17 -27.09
CA MET A 90 5.21 -3.49 -27.86
C MET A 90 5.81 -4.44 -28.90
N LEU A 91 6.23 -5.63 -28.47
CA LEU A 91 6.79 -6.66 -29.35
C LEU A 91 5.81 -7.10 -30.44
N GLU A 92 4.53 -7.25 -30.11
CA GLU A 92 3.49 -7.60 -31.08
C GLU A 92 3.34 -6.52 -32.15
N ARG A 93 3.31 -5.24 -31.76
CA ARG A 93 3.26 -4.11 -32.72
C ARG A 93 4.48 -4.06 -33.62
N GLU A 94 5.68 -4.18 -33.06
CA GLU A 94 6.92 -4.19 -33.83
C GLU A 94 6.96 -5.36 -34.83
N THR A 95 6.60 -6.54 -34.36
CA THR A 95 6.53 -7.75 -35.19
C THR A 95 5.53 -7.60 -36.33
N GLN A 96 4.36 -6.98 -36.06
CA GLN A 96 3.38 -6.69 -37.12
C GLN A 96 3.94 -5.71 -38.16
N LEU A 97 4.65 -4.66 -37.74
CA LEU A 97 5.25 -3.70 -38.67
C LEU A 97 6.31 -4.35 -39.57
N MET A 98 7.15 -5.25 -39.01
CA MET A 98 8.17 -5.98 -39.76
C MET A 98 7.61 -7.00 -40.75
N LYS A 99 6.47 -7.61 -40.44
CA LYS A 99 5.85 -8.68 -41.25
C LYS A 99 4.79 -8.17 -42.24
N SER A 100 4.43 -6.89 -42.18
CA SER A 100 3.35 -6.34 -42.99
C SER A 100 3.82 -5.25 -43.96
N TYR A 101 3.10 -5.16 -45.08
CA TYR A 101 3.17 -4.03 -45.98
C TYR A 101 2.56 -2.80 -45.32
N GLY A 102 3.10 -1.63 -45.66
CA GLY A 102 2.56 -0.35 -45.19
C GLY A 102 3.03 0.80 -46.04
N TRP A 103 2.37 1.94 -45.93
CA TRP A 103 2.85 3.17 -46.54
C TRP A 103 3.77 3.89 -45.56
N VAL A 104 4.96 4.29 -46.02
CA VAL A 104 5.85 5.19 -45.25
C VAL A 104 5.52 6.63 -45.62
N ASN A 105 5.45 6.91 -46.93
CA ASN A 105 5.01 8.21 -47.44
C ASN A 105 4.17 7.99 -48.70
N LYS A 106 2.87 8.23 -48.60
CA LYS A 106 1.94 8.07 -49.73
C LYS A 106 2.18 9.09 -50.83
N ALA A 107 2.57 10.32 -50.49
CA ALA A 107 2.74 11.41 -51.45
C ALA A 107 3.96 11.18 -52.36
N SER A 108 5.03 10.60 -51.82
CA SER A 108 6.23 10.22 -52.60
C SER A 108 6.21 8.77 -53.09
N GLY A 109 5.13 8.02 -52.86
CA GLY A 109 5.01 6.64 -53.32
C GLY A 109 5.88 5.62 -52.56
N ILE A 110 6.40 5.97 -51.39
CA ILE A 110 7.32 5.11 -50.62
C ILE A 110 6.51 4.12 -49.76
N VAL A 111 6.72 2.83 -50.03
CA VAL A 111 6.10 1.71 -49.32
C VAL A 111 7.11 0.93 -48.47
N ARG A 112 6.67 0.50 -47.29
CA ARG A 112 7.33 -0.53 -46.48
C ARG A 112 6.93 -1.90 -47.01
N ILE A 113 7.92 -2.77 -47.16
CA ILE A 113 7.74 -4.19 -47.47
C ILE A 113 8.13 -5.04 -46.24
N PRO A 114 7.56 -6.25 -46.09
CA PRO A 114 8.00 -7.18 -45.05
C PRO A 114 9.49 -7.50 -45.17
N VAL A 115 10.16 -7.68 -44.03
CA VAL A 115 11.62 -7.92 -43.99
C VAL A 115 12.01 -9.17 -44.80
N ASP A 116 11.23 -10.24 -44.73
CA ASP A 116 11.46 -11.47 -45.52
C ASP A 116 11.48 -11.17 -47.03
N ARG A 117 10.60 -10.30 -47.51
CA ARG A 117 10.56 -9.88 -48.92
C ARG A 117 11.71 -8.94 -49.27
N ALA A 118 12.15 -8.09 -48.36
CA ALA A 118 13.34 -7.29 -48.57
C ALA A 118 14.57 -8.19 -48.73
N MET A 119 14.73 -9.20 -47.86
CA MET A 119 15.81 -10.19 -47.95
C MET A 119 15.79 -10.93 -49.30
N ASP A 120 14.63 -11.40 -49.75
CA ASP A 120 14.48 -12.05 -51.07
C ASP A 120 14.91 -11.15 -52.23
N ILE A 121 14.53 -9.87 -52.18
CA ILE A 121 14.85 -8.91 -53.25
C ILE A 121 16.37 -8.66 -53.28
N VAL A 122 16.98 -8.47 -52.11
CA VAL A 122 18.43 -8.24 -51.99
C VAL A 122 19.21 -9.48 -52.42
N ALA A 123 18.79 -10.67 -52.01
CA ALA A 123 19.42 -11.93 -52.42
C ALA A 123 19.41 -12.11 -53.95
N LYS A 124 18.35 -11.65 -54.63
CA LYS A 124 18.20 -11.76 -56.09
C LYS A 124 18.89 -10.63 -56.87
N LYS A 125 18.83 -9.39 -56.37
CA LYS A 125 19.29 -8.20 -57.10
C LYS A 125 20.66 -7.70 -56.64
N GLY A 126 21.19 -8.21 -55.53
CA GLY A 126 22.35 -7.66 -54.85
C GLY A 126 22.01 -6.42 -54.02
N LEU A 127 22.99 -5.93 -53.25
CA LEU A 127 22.84 -4.69 -52.49
C LEU A 127 22.87 -3.47 -53.44
N PRO A 128 22.01 -2.45 -53.22
CA PRO A 128 22.09 -1.20 -53.95
C PRO A 128 23.41 -0.49 -53.63
N LYS A 129 23.96 0.27 -54.59
CA LYS A 129 25.14 1.12 -54.34
C LYS A 129 24.72 2.25 -53.39
N LEU A 130 25.18 2.21 -52.14
CA LEU A 130 24.95 3.30 -51.20
C LEU A 130 25.81 4.51 -51.60
N PRO A 131 25.26 5.74 -51.49
CA PRO A 131 26.08 6.94 -51.61
C PRO A 131 27.12 7.01 -50.49
N PRO A 132 28.22 7.76 -50.69
CA PRO A 132 29.23 7.97 -49.65
C PRO A 132 28.59 8.51 -48.36
N ILE A 133 29.05 8.04 -47.20
CA ILE A 133 28.61 8.54 -45.90
C ILE A 133 28.87 10.06 -45.86
N GLY A 134 27.82 10.86 -45.72
CA GLY A 134 27.87 12.33 -45.73
C GLY A 134 27.47 12.99 -47.06
N ALA A 135 27.04 12.23 -48.07
CA ALA A 135 26.36 12.81 -49.23
C ALA A 135 25.02 13.44 -48.78
N PRO A 136 24.65 14.63 -49.27
CA PRO A 136 23.35 15.22 -48.97
C PRO A 136 22.25 14.26 -49.44
N GLU A 137 21.39 13.84 -48.52
CA GLU A 137 20.21 13.03 -48.85
C GLU A 137 19.22 13.88 -49.66
N ASP A 138 19.12 13.63 -50.97
CA ASP A 138 18.02 14.09 -51.83
C ASP A 138 16.70 13.31 -51.53
N THR A 139 16.48 12.94 -50.27
CA THR A 139 15.16 12.48 -49.85
C THR A 139 14.29 13.70 -49.59
N PRO A 140 13.09 13.81 -50.20
CA PRO A 140 12.12 14.80 -49.79
C PRO A 140 11.82 14.59 -48.31
N ASN A 141 12.36 15.48 -47.48
CA ASN A 141 12.18 15.50 -46.04
C ASN A 141 10.68 15.35 -45.74
N PRO A 142 10.22 14.35 -44.95
CA PRO A 142 8.83 14.31 -44.55
C PRO A 142 8.51 15.62 -43.81
N PRO A 143 7.37 16.28 -44.10
CA PRO A 143 7.04 17.53 -43.43
C PRO A 143 7.00 17.27 -41.93
N ASN A 144 7.81 18.04 -41.20
CA ASN A 144 7.88 18.10 -39.75
C ASN A 144 6.46 18.22 -39.19
N GLY A 145 5.91 17.12 -38.68
CA GLY A 145 4.62 17.05 -37.98
C GLY A 145 4.72 17.65 -36.59
N GLY A 146 5.20 18.89 -36.52
CA GLY A 146 5.27 19.68 -35.30
C GLY A 146 3.89 20.21 -34.93
N ASN A 147 3.40 19.72 -33.79
CA ASN A 147 2.43 20.34 -32.90
C ASN A 147 0.97 20.45 -33.37
N ARG A 148 0.11 19.60 -32.77
CA ARG A 148 -1.26 19.98 -32.38
C ARG A 148 -1.57 19.40 -31.00
N ASN A 149 -1.18 20.15 -29.96
CA ASN A 149 -1.96 20.19 -28.72
C ASN A 149 -3.04 21.29 -28.86
N PRO A 150 -4.17 21.23 -28.14
CA PRO A 150 -4.20 21.33 -26.67
C PRO A 150 -4.77 20.11 -25.93
#